data_AF-A0A7Y7CEQ4-F1
#
_entry.id   AF-A0A7Y7CEQ4-F1
#
_cell.length_a   1.000
_cell.length_b   1.000
_cell.length_c   1.000
_cell.angle_alpha   90.00
_cell.angle_beta   90.00
_cell.angle_gamma   90.00
#
_symmetry.space_group_name_H-M   'P 1'
#
loop_
_entity.id
_entity.type
_entity.pdbx_description
1 polymer ?
#
loop_
_entity_poly.entity_id
_entity_poly.type
_entity_poly.pdbx_seq_one_letter_code
_entity_poly.pdbx_strand_id
1 'polypeptide(L)'
;MTMTRGRGFWKWSLLTLALTGCGGVLGDEAEDETLLTLEGSLRASESFEAGSSAQMRAALLWQTWPQAVVDCMVQSPLRDALSKCQRVSPRSSFHHPDVDVQVNGRFPNSFTMSLNRLPGPEGLMGGAGSRLGLASVVAYVDGNGNRTLDRVDSEATTSVDIVVGHQEGVQLNAMKMATIVYREGALHPLYTKLFSDCPVVPQGYSVVEYRYHPDPSNPDGDPIYDGCFLMTRKVDVDIILEANQAFQRLACHQANQLFLADMVRATTASLPPAGSSQVCRTYMHTVSGSEQVLVVNLHPERFCTTPNQVVYSLRDYWNGTWDDRAAPPAWWPCTVTAP
;
A
#
# COMPACT_ATOMS: atom_id res chain seq x y z
N MET A 1 66.96 37.67 46.94
CA MET A 1 65.72 38.39 46.61
C MET A 1 64.55 37.46 46.76
N THR A 2 63.56 37.91 47.52
CA THR A 2 62.26 37.31 47.84
C THR A 2 61.40 36.97 46.61
N MET A 3 60.72 35.83 46.59
CA MET A 3 59.25 35.71 46.76
C MET A 3 58.68 34.30 46.41
N THR A 4 57.91 33.78 47.37
CA THR A 4 56.64 32.99 47.32
C THR A 4 56.27 32.10 46.11
N ARG A 5 55.99 30.79 46.27
CA ARG A 5 54.77 30.11 46.82
C ARG A 5 53.66 29.92 45.77
N GLY A 6 53.31 28.66 45.45
CA GLY A 6 52.10 28.31 44.70
C GLY A 6 51.97 26.80 44.42
N ARG A 7 51.14 26.12 45.20
CA ARG A 7 50.76 24.70 45.08
C ARG A 7 49.69 24.50 44.00
N GLY A 8 49.58 23.29 43.43
CA GLY A 8 48.25 22.72 43.13
C GLY A 8 48.12 21.68 42.02
N PHE A 9 47.90 20.42 42.45
CA PHE A 9 46.99 19.39 41.89
C PHE A 9 47.17 18.92 40.43
N TRP A 10 47.75 17.73 40.19
CA TRP A 10 47.11 16.40 40.11
C TRP A 10 45.88 16.32 39.18
N LYS A 11 46.04 15.64 38.04
CA LYS A 11 45.25 14.44 37.71
C LYS A 11 45.86 13.66 36.55
N TRP A 12 45.95 12.36 36.80
CA TRP A 12 46.41 11.30 35.93
C TRP A 12 45.53 11.18 34.69
N SER A 13 46.13 10.88 33.54
CA SER A 13 45.43 10.20 32.45
C SER A 13 46.34 9.07 31.96
N LEU A 14 45.94 7.87 32.36
CA LEU A 14 46.49 6.60 31.91
C LEU A 14 46.23 6.47 30.42
N LEU A 15 47.33 6.34 29.68
CA LEU A 15 47.37 5.69 28.38
C LEU A 15 46.94 4.23 28.57
N THR A 16 45.88 3.80 27.89
CA THR A 16 45.66 2.38 27.64
C THR A 16 45.46 2.15 26.14
N LEU A 17 46.33 1.28 25.64
CA LEU A 17 46.50 0.85 24.27
C LEU A 17 45.22 0.31 23.62
N ALA A 18 45.15 0.51 22.31
CA ALA A 18 44.40 -0.29 21.36
C ALA A 18 44.78 -1.78 21.43
N LEU A 19 43.80 -2.66 21.20
CA LEU A 19 43.93 -3.86 20.37
C LEU A 19 42.55 -4.51 20.13
N THR A 20 42.27 -4.76 18.85
CA THR A 20 41.47 -5.85 18.26
C THR A 20 39.98 -5.99 18.56
N GLY A 21 39.20 -5.93 17.48
CA GLY A 21 37.86 -6.50 17.41
C GLY A 21 37.21 -6.24 16.06
N CYS A 22 37.59 -6.99 15.02
CA CYS A 22 36.66 -7.31 13.93
C CYS A 22 35.52 -8.12 14.56
N GLY A 23 34.52 -7.42 15.10
CA GLY A 23 33.31 -8.03 15.62
C GLY A 23 32.46 -8.47 14.44
N GLY A 24 32.43 -9.78 14.20
CA GLY A 24 31.36 -10.39 13.42
C GLY A 24 30.03 -9.95 13.99
N VAL A 25 29.14 -9.49 13.12
CA VAL A 25 27.74 -9.21 13.44
C VAL A 25 27.04 -10.55 13.66
N LEU A 26 27.28 -11.12 14.83
CA LEU A 26 26.35 -12.01 15.50
C LEU A 26 25.72 -11.16 16.60
N GLY A 27 24.79 -10.31 16.19
CA GLY A 27 23.93 -9.60 17.12
C GLY A 27 22.84 -10.54 17.56
N ASP A 28 22.98 -11.10 18.77
CA ASP A 28 21.83 -11.47 19.58
C ASP A 28 20.81 -10.33 19.50
N GLU A 29 19.58 -10.67 19.14
CA GLU A 29 18.45 -9.75 19.09
C GLU A 29 18.18 -9.22 20.51
N ALA A 30 18.82 -8.09 20.84
CA ALA A 30 18.24 -7.22 21.85
C ALA A 30 16.82 -6.89 21.39
N GLU A 31 15.83 -7.04 22.28
CA GLU A 31 14.46 -6.62 22.00
C GLU A 31 14.49 -5.12 21.66
N ASP A 32 14.51 -4.82 20.36
CA ASP A 32 14.45 -3.46 19.82
C ASP A 32 13.24 -2.74 20.46
N GLU A 33 13.42 -1.49 20.92
CA GLU A 33 12.35 -0.70 21.52
C GLU A 33 11.16 -0.58 20.53
N THR A 34 9.95 -0.90 20.99
CA THR A 34 8.75 -0.81 20.16
C THR A 34 8.48 0.63 19.73
N LEU A 35 8.57 0.90 18.44
CA LEU A 35 8.38 2.24 17.86
C LEU A 35 6.89 2.57 17.68
N LEU A 36 6.07 1.55 17.42
CA LEU A 36 4.60 1.64 17.30
C LEU A 36 4.00 0.27 17.65
N THR A 37 2.85 0.26 18.31
CA THR A 37 2.06 -0.97 18.51
C THR A 37 0.74 -0.80 17.78
N LEU A 38 0.51 -1.63 16.77
CA LEU A 38 -0.81 -1.77 16.14
C LEU A 38 -1.55 -2.87 16.89
N GLU A 39 -2.68 -2.51 17.47
CA GLU A 39 -3.64 -3.47 17.98
C GLU A 39 -4.84 -3.47 17.05
N GLY A 40 -5.50 -4.60 16.92
CA GLY A 40 -6.61 -4.65 16.00
C GLY A 40 -7.54 -5.79 16.27
N SER A 41 -8.78 -5.59 15.86
CA SER A 41 -9.82 -6.61 15.88
C SER A 41 -10.06 -7.10 14.46
N LEU A 42 -10.33 -8.39 14.35
CA LEU A 42 -10.71 -9.01 13.10
C LEU A 42 -12.24 -9.10 13.07
N ARG A 43 -12.84 -8.44 12.09
CA ARG A 43 -14.29 -8.42 11.91
C ARG A 43 -14.61 -9.25 10.69
N ALA A 44 -15.26 -10.40 10.89
CA ALA A 44 -15.76 -11.19 9.78
C ALA A 44 -17.10 -10.61 9.30
N SER A 45 -17.23 -10.37 7.99
CA SER A 45 -18.50 -9.92 7.41
C SER A 45 -19.58 -11.02 7.41
N GLU A 46 -19.16 -12.29 7.44
CA GLU A 46 -20.01 -13.50 7.50
C GLU A 46 -19.30 -14.63 8.28
N SER A 47 -19.90 -15.82 8.40
CA SER A 47 -19.22 -17.01 8.96
C SER A 47 -18.02 -17.38 8.09
N PHE A 48 -16.85 -16.89 8.49
CA PHE A 48 -15.62 -17.01 7.71
C PHE A 48 -14.93 -18.35 8.01
N GLU A 49 -14.98 -19.29 7.07
CA GLU A 49 -14.25 -20.56 7.11
C GLU A 49 -12.99 -20.47 6.22
N ALA A 50 -11.97 -19.70 6.59
CA ALA A 50 -10.65 -19.87 5.97
C ALA A 50 -9.61 -20.24 7.01
N GLY A 51 -9.13 -21.48 6.86
CA GLY A 51 -8.02 -22.03 7.63
C GLY A 51 -8.34 -22.24 9.11
N SER A 52 -7.47 -22.99 9.79
CA SER A 52 -7.49 -22.99 11.25
C SER A 52 -7.03 -21.63 11.76
N SER A 53 -7.58 -21.14 12.88
CA SER A 53 -7.09 -19.91 13.53
C SER A 53 -5.59 -19.97 13.86
N ALA A 54 -5.01 -21.16 13.95
CA ALA A 54 -3.58 -21.38 14.15
C ALA A 54 -2.70 -20.96 12.96
N GLN A 55 -3.26 -20.85 11.75
CA GLN A 55 -2.54 -20.43 10.53
C GLN A 55 -2.81 -18.98 10.13
N MET A 56 -3.80 -18.31 10.73
CA MET A 56 -4.03 -16.90 10.46
C MET A 56 -2.90 -16.04 11.02
N ARG A 57 -2.46 -15.08 10.22
CA ARG A 57 -1.39 -14.12 10.50
C ARG A 57 -1.80 -12.74 9.97
N ALA A 58 -1.05 -11.71 10.36
CA ALA A 58 -1.14 -10.40 9.73
C ALA A 58 0.24 -9.94 9.26
N ALA A 59 0.27 -9.08 8.25
CA ALA A 59 1.50 -8.52 7.69
C ALA A 59 1.30 -7.04 7.39
N LEU A 60 2.41 -6.29 7.40
CA LEU A 60 2.44 -4.90 6.96
C LEU A 60 2.86 -4.86 5.48
N LEU A 61 1.98 -4.36 4.62
CA LEU A 61 2.25 -4.23 3.20
C LEU A 61 2.61 -2.78 2.87
N TRP A 62 3.86 -2.53 2.49
CA TRP A 62 4.32 -1.20 2.09
C TRP A 62 3.90 -0.88 0.67
N GLN A 63 3.62 0.40 0.42
CA GLN A 63 3.29 0.93 -0.89
C GLN A 63 4.42 1.83 -1.35
N THR A 64 5.00 1.47 -2.50
CA THR A 64 6.07 2.23 -3.12
C THR A 64 5.78 2.49 -4.57
N TRP A 65 6.02 3.74 -4.99
CA TRP A 65 5.85 4.17 -6.37
C TRP A 65 7.21 4.55 -6.97
N PRO A 66 7.41 4.34 -8.29
CA PRO A 66 8.58 4.83 -8.99
C PRO A 66 8.75 6.34 -8.79
N GLN A 67 10.00 6.80 -8.69
CA GLN A 67 10.29 8.22 -8.43
C GLN A 67 9.62 9.17 -9.43
N ALA A 68 9.59 8.81 -10.72
CA ALA A 68 8.94 9.64 -11.74
C ALA A 68 7.42 9.80 -11.50
N VAL A 69 6.76 8.79 -10.92
CA VAL A 69 5.34 8.86 -10.53
C VAL A 69 5.18 9.77 -9.33
N VAL A 70 6.03 9.62 -8.32
CA VAL A 70 6.06 10.49 -7.13
C VAL A 70 6.25 11.95 -7.53
N ASP A 71 7.22 12.23 -8.40
CA ASP A 71 7.50 13.57 -8.91
C ASP A 71 6.30 14.17 -9.65
N CYS A 72 5.66 13.38 -10.51
CA CYS A 72 4.43 13.80 -11.18
C CYS A 72 3.31 14.13 -10.19
N MET A 73 3.11 13.31 -9.15
CA MET A 73 2.07 13.55 -8.14
C MET A 73 2.33 14.82 -7.34
N VAL A 74 3.59 15.06 -6.96
CA VAL A 74 3.99 16.27 -6.23
C VAL A 74 3.75 17.53 -7.09
N GLN A 75 4.04 17.46 -8.39
CA GLN A 75 3.87 18.59 -9.31
C GLN A 75 2.41 18.79 -9.76
N SER A 76 1.57 17.76 -9.71
CA SER A 76 0.19 17.84 -10.17
C SER A 76 -0.64 18.82 -9.34
N PRO A 77 -1.48 19.65 -9.98
CA PRO A 77 -2.43 20.51 -9.26
C PRO A 77 -3.60 19.71 -8.67
N LEU A 78 -3.87 18.49 -9.17
CA LEU A 78 -4.91 17.61 -8.65
C LEU A 78 -4.44 16.92 -7.36
N ARG A 79 -5.32 16.87 -6.34
CA ARG A 79 -5.06 16.21 -5.06
C ARG A 79 -4.80 14.71 -5.25
N ASP A 80 -5.72 14.03 -5.95
CA ASP A 80 -5.51 12.66 -6.40
C ASP A 80 -5.09 12.65 -7.87
N ALA A 81 -3.78 12.59 -8.07
CA ALA A 81 -3.17 12.51 -9.39
C ALA A 81 -2.60 11.12 -9.70
N LEU A 82 -2.75 10.15 -8.78
CA LEU A 82 -2.06 8.87 -8.88
C LEU A 82 -2.42 8.17 -10.20
N SER A 83 -3.72 8.07 -10.50
CA SER A 83 -4.24 7.47 -11.74
C SER A 83 -3.68 8.11 -13.03
N LYS A 84 -3.36 9.41 -12.99
CA LYS A 84 -2.73 10.12 -14.12
C LYS A 84 -1.23 9.90 -14.17
N CYS A 85 -0.57 10.00 -13.03
CA CYS A 85 0.87 9.99 -12.91
C CYS A 85 1.49 8.62 -13.10
N GLN A 86 0.75 7.54 -12.86
CA GLN A 86 1.27 6.20 -13.04
C GLN A 86 1.74 5.89 -14.47
N ARG A 87 1.22 6.57 -15.51
CA ARG A 87 1.61 6.36 -16.92
C ARG A 87 3.03 6.82 -17.26
N VAL A 88 3.67 7.61 -16.40
CA VAL A 88 5.04 8.09 -16.64
C VAL A 88 6.10 7.04 -16.34
N SER A 89 5.70 5.85 -15.89
CA SER A 89 6.59 4.73 -15.60
C SER A 89 6.01 3.42 -16.14
N PRO A 90 6.86 2.48 -16.58
CA PRO A 90 6.39 1.17 -16.98
C PRO A 90 5.85 0.41 -15.76
N ARG A 91 4.91 -0.51 -16.01
CA ARG A 91 4.27 -1.34 -14.97
C ARG A 91 5.29 -2.07 -14.10
N SER A 92 6.32 -2.64 -14.72
CA SER A 92 7.36 -3.39 -14.02
C SER A 92 8.16 -2.60 -12.98
N SER A 93 8.03 -1.26 -12.95
CA SER A 93 8.70 -0.43 -11.95
C SER A 93 7.93 -0.32 -10.62
N PHE A 94 6.65 -0.65 -10.61
CA PHE A 94 5.87 -0.67 -9.36
C PHE A 94 6.15 -1.96 -8.60
N HIS A 95 6.22 -1.82 -7.30
CA HIS A 95 6.43 -2.94 -6.40
C HIS A 95 5.83 -2.58 -5.05
N HIS A 96 5.57 -3.61 -4.28
CA HIS A 96 5.27 -3.49 -2.86
C HIS A 96 6.33 -4.35 -2.18
N PRO A 97 7.22 -3.79 -1.38
CA PRO A 97 8.01 -4.61 -0.49
C PRO A 97 7.16 -5.02 0.70
N ASP A 98 7.40 -6.21 1.19
CA ASP A 98 6.92 -6.70 2.46
C ASP A 98 8.03 -6.54 3.50
N VAL A 99 7.63 -6.21 4.72
CA VAL A 99 8.53 -6.28 5.87
C VAL A 99 7.90 -7.26 6.82
N ASP A 100 8.70 -8.24 7.25
CA ASP A 100 8.31 -9.18 8.28
C ASP A 100 8.06 -8.42 9.57
N VAL A 101 6.82 -8.53 10.07
CA VAL A 101 6.47 -8.00 11.37
C VAL A 101 5.91 -9.14 12.18
N GLN A 102 6.57 -9.43 13.31
CA GLN A 102 6.10 -10.43 14.24
C GLN A 102 4.72 -10.02 14.77
N VAL A 103 3.70 -10.77 14.37
CA VAL A 103 2.33 -10.60 14.86
C VAL A 103 2.07 -11.60 15.97
N ASN A 104 1.90 -11.08 17.18
CA ASN A 104 1.42 -11.85 18.32
C ASN A 104 -0.10 -11.77 18.33
N GLY A 105 -0.74 -12.67 17.58
CA GLY A 105 -2.19 -12.73 17.49
C GLY A 105 -2.83 -13.66 18.51
N ARG A 106 -4.01 -13.27 19.01
CA ARG A 106 -4.99 -14.20 19.60
C ARG A 106 -6.12 -14.34 18.57
N PHE A 107 -5.81 -15.06 17.50
CA PHE A 107 -6.75 -15.32 16.41
C PHE A 107 -7.91 -16.20 16.88
N PRO A 108 -9.12 -16.01 16.32
CA PRO A 108 -9.44 -15.17 15.17
C PRO A 108 -9.85 -13.73 15.52
N ASN A 109 -9.79 -13.30 16.79
CA ASN A 109 -10.51 -12.07 17.21
C ASN A 109 -9.63 -10.83 17.28
N SER A 110 -8.34 -10.99 17.56
CA SER A 110 -7.45 -9.85 17.77
C SER A 110 -6.01 -10.14 17.37
N PHE A 111 -5.30 -9.08 17.00
CA PHE A 111 -3.86 -9.12 16.78
C PHE A 111 -3.16 -7.97 17.50
N THR A 112 -1.89 -8.22 17.84
CA THR A 112 -0.96 -7.19 18.28
C THR A 112 0.29 -7.30 17.43
N MET A 113 0.69 -6.17 16.84
CA MET A 113 1.84 -6.05 15.96
C MET A 113 2.74 -4.95 16.51
N SER A 114 3.92 -5.33 16.98
CA SER A 114 4.94 -4.39 17.47
C SER A 114 5.91 -4.08 16.34
N LEU A 115 5.94 -2.82 15.91
CA LEU A 115 6.90 -2.33 14.93
C LEU A 115 8.17 -1.91 15.66
N ASN A 116 9.15 -2.81 15.70
CA ASN A 116 10.41 -2.59 16.41
C ASN A 116 11.53 -2.14 15.47
N ARG A 117 11.39 -2.40 14.17
CA ARG A 117 12.37 -2.04 13.15
C ARG A 117 11.82 -1.00 12.18
N LEU A 118 12.72 -0.18 11.65
CA LEU A 118 12.43 0.75 10.57
C LEU A 118 12.15 -0.06 9.28
N PRO A 119 11.31 0.45 8.37
CA PRO A 119 11.21 -0.17 7.05
C PRO A 119 12.56 -0.10 6.34
N GLY A 120 12.87 -1.13 5.56
CA GLY A 120 14.01 -1.07 4.64
C GLY A 120 13.83 0.06 3.62
N PRO A 121 14.94 0.53 3.00
CA PRO A 121 14.89 1.64 2.04
C PRO A 121 13.97 1.37 0.84
N GLU A 122 13.79 0.11 0.46
CA GLU A 122 12.86 -0.33 -0.58
C GLU A 122 11.40 0.00 -0.26
N GLY A 123 11.02 0.09 1.02
CA GLY A 123 9.67 0.44 1.49
C GLY A 123 9.39 1.93 1.56
N LEU A 124 10.35 2.76 1.14
CA LEU A 124 10.31 4.21 1.30
C LEU A 124 10.38 4.93 -0.05
N MET A 125 9.60 6.00 -0.17
CA MET A 125 9.64 6.94 -1.27
C MET A 125 10.41 8.19 -0.88
N GLY A 126 11.12 8.80 -1.84
CA GLY A 126 11.87 10.03 -1.63
C GLY A 126 13.39 9.83 -1.52
N GLY A 127 14.10 10.94 -1.30
CA GLY A 127 15.56 10.99 -1.30
C GLY A 127 16.18 10.98 0.10
N ALA A 128 17.51 10.94 0.16
CA ALA A 128 18.24 11.07 1.42
C ALA A 128 17.84 12.36 2.16
N GLY A 129 17.37 12.22 3.39
CA GLY A 129 16.94 13.34 4.23
C GLY A 129 15.46 13.73 4.11
N SER A 130 14.68 13.10 3.23
CA SER A 130 13.21 13.20 3.23
C SER A 130 12.62 11.94 2.62
N ARG A 131 12.23 10.99 3.47
CA ARG A 131 11.63 9.73 3.08
C ARG A 131 10.27 9.53 3.72
N LEU A 132 9.38 8.91 2.95
CA LEU A 132 8.00 8.62 3.31
C LEU A 132 7.70 7.16 3.01
N GLY A 133 7.29 6.41 4.04
CA GLY A 133 6.70 5.09 3.88
C GLY A 133 5.20 5.16 4.08
N LEU A 134 4.45 4.44 3.26
CA LEU A 134 3.01 4.24 3.41
C LEU A 134 2.74 2.74 3.47
N ALA A 135 1.93 2.30 4.41
CA ALA A 135 1.57 0.90 4.54
C ALA A 135 0.15 0.67 5.03
N SER A 136 -0.32 -0.56 4.81
CA SER A 136 -1.60 -1.08 5.30
C SER A 136 -1.40 -2.45 5.92
N VAL A 137 -2.24 -2.79 6.90
CA VAL A 137 -2.24 -4.14 7.47
C VAL A 137 -3.13 -5.07 6.64
N VAL A 138 -2.65 -6.27 6.39
CA VAL A 138 -3.41 -7.36 5.77
C VAL A 138 -3.44 -8.57 6.69
N ALA A 139 -4.50 -9.37 6.62
CA ALA A 139 -4.56 -10.69 7.26
C ALA A 139 -4.44 -11.78 6.20
N TYR A 140 -3.68 -12.83 6.49
CA TYR A 140 -3.44 -13.94 5.57
C TYR A 140 -3.45 -15.29 6.31
N VAL A 141 -3.72 -16.36 5.56
CA VAL A 141 -3.55 -17.75 5.99
C VAL A 141 -2.17 -18.20 5.51
N ASP A 142 -1.31 -18.52 6.47
CA ASP A 142 0.05 -19.05 6.29
C ASP A 142 -0.03 -20.53 5.92
N GLY A 143 0.18 -20.82 4.64
CA GLY A 143 -0.03 -22.15 4.05
C GLY A 143 1.10 -23.13 4.36
N ASN A 144 2.33 -22.65 4.53
CA ASN A 144 3.50 -23.50 4.76
C ASN A 144 4.07 -23.40 6.19
N GLY A 145 3.54 -22.52 7.03
CA GLY A 145 3.91 -22.35 8.43
C GLY A 145 5.19 -21.56 8.66
N ASN A 146 5.71 -20.85 7.65
CA ASN A 146 6.95 -20.08 7.77
C ASN A 146 6.77 -18.74 8.50
N ARG A 147 5.52 -18.35 8.81
CA ARG A 147 5.11 -17.12 9.50
C ARG A 147 5.39 -15.83 8.73
N THR A 148 5.64 -15.92 7.44
CA THR A 148 5.86 -14.79 6.54
C THR A 148 4.86 -14.84 5.40
N LEU A 149 4.45 -13.68 4.88
CA LEU A 149 3.54 -13.65 3.73
C LEU A 149 4.34 -13.98 2.46
N ASP A 150 4.20 -15.20 1.94
CA ASP A 150 4.81 -15.65 0.70
C ASP A 150 4.06 -15.09 -0.50
N ARG A 151 4.64 -14.03 -1.08
CA ARG A 151 4.08 -13.42 -2.28
C ARG A 151 4.54 -14.15 -3.53
N VAL A 152 3.65 -14.23 -4.50
CA VAL A 152 3.89 -14.93 -5.75
C VAL A 152 4.06 -13.96 -6.91
N ASP A 153 4.87 -14.34 -7.89
CA ASP A 153 5.08 -13.56 -9.10
C ASP A 153 3.82 -13.49 -9.99
N SER A 154 3.89 -12.69 -11.04
CA SER A 154 2.75 -12.49 -11.96
C SER A 154 2.41 -13.70 -12.83
N GLU A 155 3.28 -14.71 -12.90
CA GLU A 155 3.13 -15.90 -13.74
C GLU A 155 2.61 -17.11 -12.95
N ALA A 156 2.65 -17.05 -11.63
CA ALA A 156 2.14 -18.08 -10.74
C ALA A 156 0.66 -18.41 -11.01
N THR A 157 0.35 -19.70 -11.04
CA THR A 157 -1.01 -20.23 -11.19
C THR A 157 -1.69 -20.51 -9.85
N THR A 158 -0.92 -20.51 -8.75
CA THR A 158 -1.38 -20.76 -7.39
C THR A 158 -0.58 -19.91 -6.40
N SER A 159 -1.10 -19.72 -5.19
CA SER A 159 -0.37 -19.11 -4.08
C SER A 159 -0.35 -20.06 -2.89
N VAL A 160 0.78 -20.11 -2.18
CA VAL A 160 0.91 -20.87 -0.92
C VAL A 160 0.09 -20.18 0.17
N ASP A 161 0.23 -18.87 0.26
CA ASP A 161 -0.51 -18.04 1.21
C ASP A 161 -1.72 -17.39 0.57
N ILE A 162 -2.75 -17.16 1.39
CA ILE A 162 -3.99 -16.54 0.94
C ILE A 162 -4.26 -15.33 1.80
N VAL A 163 -4.25 -14.13 1.21
CA VAL A 163 -4.74 -12.93 1.88
C VAL A 163 -6.26 -13.01 2.00
N VAL A 164 -6.73 -12.94 3.23
CA VAL A 164 -8.12 -13.17 3.65
C VAL A 164 -8.79 -11.96 4.29
N GLY A 165 -8.01 -10.92 4.57
CA GLY A 165 -8.54 -9.70 5.12
C GLY A 165 -7.64 -8.51 4.85
N HIS A 166 -8.25 -7.35 4.96
CA HIS A 166 -7.61 -6.08 4.73
C HIS A 166 -8.07 -5.08 5.78
N GLN A 167 -7.27 -4.05 5.98
CA GLN A 167 -7.65 -2.95 6.84
C GLN A 167 -8.97 -2.29 6.42
N GLU A 168 -9.82 -1.95 7.38
CA GLU A 168 -11.00 -1.10 7.15
C GLU A 168 -10.59 0.20 6.41
N GLY A 169 -11.43 0.62 5.45
CA GLY A 169 -11.18 1.79 4.61
C GLY A 169 -11.14 1.52 3.11
N VAL A 170 -11.17 0.26 2.69
CA VAL A 170 -11.18 -0.11 1.26
C VAL A 170 -12.61 -0.22 0.70
N GLN A 171 -13.61 -0.47 1.57
CA GLN A 171 -15.02 -0.50 1.14
C GLN A 171 -15.56 0.91 0.84
N LEU A 172 -16.48 1.01 -0.11
CA LEU A 172 -17.09 2.29 -0.55
C LEU A 172 -17.83 3.05 0.57
N ASN A 173 -18.25 2.37 1.62
CA ASN A 173 -18.98 2.92 2.77
C ASN A 173 -18.20 2.84 4.08
N ALA A 174 -16.86 2.71 4.01
CA ALA A 174 -16.04 2.64 5.21
C ALA A 174 -16.13 3.94 6.01
N MET A 175 -16.43 3.82 7.31
CA MET A 175 -16.50 4.96 8.24
C MET A 175 -15.11 5.40 8.74
N LYS A 176 -14.10 4.59 8.43
CA LYS A 176 -12.73 4.79 8.85
C LYS A 176 -11.80 4.33 7.75
N MET A 177 -10.82 5.17 7.43
CA MET A 177 -9.71 4.81 6.56
C MET A 177 -8.40 5.18 7.26
N ALA A 178 -7.61 4.17 7.63
CA ALA A 178 -6.31 4.37 8.25
C ALA A 178 -5.17 4.14 7.25
N THR A 179 -4.02 4.76 7.47
CA THR A 179 -2.79 4.49 6.73
C THR A 179 -1.63 4.59 7.70
N ILE A 180 -0.80 3.54 7.75
CA ILE A 180 0.45 3.56 8.51
C ILE A 180 1.43 4.41 7.71
N VAL A 181 1.97 5.45 8.34
CA VAL A 181 2.92 6.38 7.76
C VAL A 181 4.22 6.29 8.53
N TYR A 182 5.33 6.19 7.80
CA TYR A 182 6.66 6.35 8.35
C TYR A 182 7.32 7.58 7.75
N ARG A 183 7.89 8.44 8.60
CA ARG A 183 8.66 9.62 8.19
C ARG A 183 10.10 9.50 8.67
N GLU A 184 11.02 9.70 7.74
CA GLU A 184 12.45 9.91 8.04
C GLU A 184 12.91 11.25 7.45
N GLY A 185 13.45 12.11 8.31
CA GLY A 185 13.99 13.41 7.90
C GLY A 185 12.91 14.48 7.66
N ALA A 186 13.15 15.39 6.73
CA ALA A 186 12.19 16.44 6.39
C ALA A 186 10.86 15.84 5.89
N LEU A 187 9.75 16.55 6.11
CA LEU A 187 8.43 16.12 5.65
C LEU A 187 8.43 16.01 4.13
N HIS A 188 8.19 14.82 3.60
CA HIS A 188 8.16 14.59 2.16
C HIS A 188 6.97 15.32 1.52
N PRO A 189 7.13 16.05 0.39
CA PRO A 189 6.04 16.83 -0.22
C PRO A 189 4.80 16.01 -0.58
N LEU A 190 4.99 14.72 -0.90
CA LEU A 190 3.89 13.79 -1.18
C LEU A 190 2.95 13.62 0.01
N TYR A 191 3.44 13.75 1.25
CA TYR A 191 2.58 13.68 2.43
C TYR A 191 1.50 14.75 2.39
N THR A 192 1.87 16.01 2.16
CA THR A 192 0.92 17.13 2.09
C THR A 192 -0.05 16.98 0.91
N LYS A 193 0.32 16.28 -0.16
CA LYS A 193 -0.58 15.99 -1.29
C LYS A 193 -1.63 14.95 -0.93
N LEU A 194 -1.23 13.85 -0.30
CA LEU A 194 -2.12 12.74 0.07
C LEU A 194 -2.96 13.04 1.32
N PHE A 195 -2.39 13.82 2.24
CA PHE A 195 -2.91 14.06 3.58
C PHE A 195 -3.03 15.57 3.88
N SER A 196 -3.52 16.34 2.90
CA SER A 196 -3.60 17.81 2.97
C SER A 196 -4.36 18.34 4.17
N ASP A 197 -5.37 17.58 4.63
CA ASP A 197 -6.28 17.98 5.70
C ASP A 197 -5.87 17.39 7.06
N CYS A 198 -4.71 16.71 7.09
CA CYS A 198 -4.22 16.00 8.25
C CYS A 198 -3.12 16.79 8.99
N PRO A 199 -2.99 16.61 10.32
CA PRO A 199 -1.84 17.11 11.06
C PRO A 199 -0.52 16.60 10.48
N VAL A 200 0.56 17.35 10.65
CA VAL A 200 1.89 16.93 10.20
C VAL A 200 2.38 15.74 11.04
N VAL A 201 2.79 14.65 10.38
CA VAL A 201 3.37 13.48 11.04
C VAL A 201 4.73 13.81 11.69
N PRO A 202 5.00 13.34 12.93
CA PRO A 202 6.32 13.40 13.54
C PRO A 202 7.31 12.46 12.83
N GLN A 203 8.58 12.49 13.26
CA GLN A 203 9.56 11.47 12.85
C GLN A 203 9.13 10.08 13.35
N GLY A 204 9.44 9.06 12.56
CA GLY A 204 9.10 7.68 12.88
C GLY A 204 7.71 7.28 12.40
N TYR A 205 7.12 6.30 13.10
CA TYR A 205 5.83 5.74 12.76
C TYR A 205 4.66 6.58 13.28
N SER A 206 3.59 6.63 12.50
CA SER A 206 2.31 7.20 12.86
C SER A 206 1.19 6.51 12.09
N VAL A 207 -0.04 6.67 12.55
CA VAL A 207 -1.23 6.26 11.79
C VAL A 207 -2.04 7.49 11.48
N VAL A 208 -2.26 7.74 10.20
CA VAL A 208 -3.16 8.78 9.71
C VAL A 208 -4.52 8.14 9.50
N GLU A 209 -5.56 8.73 10.08
CA GLU A 209 -6.92 8.18 10.06
C GLU A 209 -7.93 9.23 9.61
N TYR A 210 -8.61 8.95 8.49
CA TYR A 210 -9.80 9.68 8.08
C TYR A 210 -11.03 9.04 8.72
N ARG A 211 -11.89 9.85 9.33
CA ARG A 211 -13.16 9.40 9.90
C ARG A 211 -14.33 9.99 9.14
N TYR A 212 -15.39 9.20 9.08
CA TYR A 212 -16.66 9.57 8.51
C TYR A 212 -17.79 9.08 9.41
N HIS A 213 -18.93 9.74 9.33
CA HIS A 213 -20.17 9.30 9.97
C HIS A 213 -21.28 9.14 8.93
N PRO A 214 -22.27 8.27 9.17
CA PRO A 214 -23.40 8.14 8.25
C PRO A 214 -24.18 9.45 8.16
N ASP A 215 -24.61 9.81 6.96
CA ASP A 215 -25.53 10.93 6.77
C ASP A 215 -26.91 10.56 7.35
N PRO A 216 -27.36 11.19 8.44
CA PRO A 216 -28.66 10.88 9.04
C PRO A 216 -29.83 11.24 8.12
N SER A 217 -29.63 12.09 7.12
CA SER A 217 -30.64 12.48 6.14
C SER A 217 -30.71 11.55 4.92
N ASN A 218 -29.66 10.77 4.67
CA ASN A 218 -29.60 9.76 3.62
C ASN A 218 -28.73 8.57 4.07
N PRO A 219 -29.29 7.58 4.80
CA PRO A 219 -28.54 6.46 5.35
C PRO A 219 -27.83 5.59 4.31
N ASP A 220 -28.33 5.60 3.06
CA ASP A 220 -27.76 4.87 1.92
C ASP A 220 -26.83 5.77 1.07
N GLY A 221 -26.62 7.02 1.48
CA GLY A 221 -25.76 8.00 0.82
C GLY A 221 -24.29 7.89 1.20
N ASP A 222 -23.47 8.75 0.60
CA ASP A 222 -22.05 8.85 0.94
C ASP A 222 -21.87 9.32 2.39
N PRO A 223 -20.94 8.73 3.15
CA PRO A 223 -20.72 9.13 4.53
C PRO A 223 -20.09 10.53 4.61
N ILE A 224 -20.47 11.28 5.64
CA ILE A 224 -20.02 12.67 5.85
C ILE A 224 -18.65 12.65 6.51
N TYR A 225 -17.73 13.44 5.95
CA TYR A 225 -16.36 13.54 6.46
C TYR A 225 -16.27 14.29 7.80
N ASP A 226 -15.70 13.64 8.82
CA ASP A 226 -15.51 14.21 10.16
C ASP A 226 -14.18 14.92 10.36
N GLY A 227 -13.14 14.46 9.67
CA GLY A 227 -11.80 14.99 9.83
C GLY A 227 -10.71 13.94 9.69
N CYS A 228 -9.48 14.44 9.74
CA CYS A 228 -8.27 13.62 9.71
C CYS A 228 -7.53 13.71 11.03
N PHE A 229 -7.18 12.54 11.57
CA PHE A 229 -6.59 12.38 12.88
C PHE A 229 -5.24 11.71 12.75
N LEU A 230 -4.33 12.09 13.64
CA LEU A 230 -3.00 11.51 13.74
C LEU A 230 -2.89 10.75 15.05
N MET A 231 -2.57 9.46 14.97
CA MET A 231 -2.32 8.62 16.12
C MET A 231 -0.86 8.18 16.16
N THR A 232 -0.30 8.19 17.37
CA THR A 232 1.09 7.80 17.63
C THR A 232 1.09 6.85 18.82
N ARG A 233 1.98 5.85 18.82
CA ARG A 233 2.12 4.78 19.83
C ARG A 233 1.19 3.58 19.63
N LYS A 234 0.13 3.46 20.44
CA LYS A 234 -0.79 2.33 20.43
C LYS A 234 -2.04 2.73 19.65
N VAL A 235 -2.28 2.05 18.54
CA VAL A 235 -3.33 2.41 17.59
C VAL A 235 -4.19 1.20 17.29
N ASP A 236 -5.51 1.41 17.39
CA ASP A 236 -6.50 0.40 17.02
C ASP A 236 -6.78 0.44 15.52
N VAL A 237 -6.57 -0.69 14.86
CA VAL A 237 -6.77 -0.88 13.42
C VAL A 237 -7.65 -2.10 13.19
N ASP A 238 -8.85 -1.89 12.67
CA ASP A 238 -9.76 -2.99 12.33
C ASP A 238 -9.37 -3.63 11.00
N ILE A 239 -9.36 -4.96 10.96
CA ILE A 239 -9.20 -5.75 9.74
C ILE A 239 -10.54 -6.41 9.44
N ILE A 240 -11.04 -6.17 8.23
CA ILE A 240 -12.24 -6.84 7.73
C ILE A 240 -11.81 -8.13 7.03
N LEU A 241 -12.31 -9.27 7.54
CA LEU A 241 -12.16 -10.57 6.92
C LEU A 241 -13.30 -10.77 5.93
N GLU A 242 -12.95 -10.92 4.66
CA GLU A 242 -13.91 -11.06 3.57
C GLU A 242 -13.34 -12.01 2.51
N ALA A 243 -14.14 -12.99 2.10
CA ALA A 243 -13.80 -13.91 1.02
C ALA A 243 -13.93 -13.23 -0.35
N ASN A 244 -13.07 -12.25 -0.63
CA ASN A 244 -13.08 -11.46 -1.85
C ASN A 244 -11.80 -11.69 -2.67
N GLN A 245 -11.97 -12.09 -3.93
CA GLN A 245 -10.85 -12.28 -4.86
C GLN A 245 -10.02 -11.01 -5.08
N ALA A 246 -10.56 -9.82 -4.80
CA ALA A 246 -9.80 -8.58 -4.84
C ALA A 246 -8.67 -8.57 -3.80
N PHE A 247 -8.87 -9.14 -2.62
CA PHE A 247 -7.85 -9.19 -1.56
C PHE A 247 -6.82 -10.28 -1.78
N GLN A 248 -7.18 -11.39 -2.42
CA GLN A 248 -6.22 -12.42 -2.83
C GLN A 248 -5.09 -11.85 -3.70
N ARG A 249 -5.36 -10.78 -4.45
CA ARG A 249 -4.34 -10.08 -5.26
C ARG A 249 -3.25 -9.40 -4.41
N LEU A 250 -3.45 -9.20 -3.11
CA LEU A 250 -2.43 -8.64 -2.23
C LEU A 250 -1.31 -9.67 -1.94
N ALA A 251 -1.59 -10.98 -2.13
CA ALA A 251 -0.57 -12.03 -2.14
C ALA A 251 0.30 -12.04 -3.41
N CYS A 252 -0.08 -11.30 -4.45
CA CYS A 252 0.75 -11.17 -5.65
C CYS A 252 1.81 -10.11 -5.42
N HIS A 253 3.03 -10.29 -5.95
CA HIS A 253 3.94 -9.20 -6.26
C HIS A 253 3.24 -8.29 -7.28
N GLN A 254 2.50 -7.31 -6.76
CA GLN A 254 1.79 -6.37 -7.60
C GLN A 254 2.82 -5.48 -8.26
N ALA A 255 3.03 -5.73 -9.55
CA ALA A 255 3.54 -4.71 -10.44
C ALA A 255 2.51 -3.61 -10.69
N ASN A 256 1.32 -3.64 -10.07
CA ASN A 256 0.33 -2.56 -10.14
C ASN A 256 -0.99 -2.78 -9.36
N GLN A 257 -1.47 -1.73 -8.67
CA GLN A 257 -2.84 -1.56 -8.15
C GLN A 257 -3.91 -1.56 -9.27
N LEU A 258 -5.19 -1.62 -8.89
CA LEU A 258 -6.38 -1.74 -9.75
C LEU A 258 -6.50 -0.75 -10.94
N PHE A 259 -5.73 0.34 -10.98
CA PHE A 259 -5.86 1.45 -11.95
C PHE A 259 -4.95 1.35 -13.17
N LEU A 260 -4.31 0.21 -13.35
CA LEU A 260 -3.08 0.11 -14.12
C LEU A 260 -3.14 -0.91 -15.25
N ALA A 261 -4.35 -1.21 -15.71
CA ALA A 261 -4.51 -1.88 -16.97
C ALA A 261 -3.92 -0.99 -18.09
N ASP A 262 -3.13 -1.60 -18.99
CA ASP A 262 -2.59 -0.93 -20.16
C ASP A 262 -3.80 -0.48 -20.95
N MET A 263 -3.99 0.82 -21.02
CA MET A 263 -5.03 1.34 -21.86
C MET A 263 -4.59 1.20 -23.31
N VAL A 264 -5.35 0.41 -24.04
CA VAL A 264 -5.18 0.21 -25.46
C VAL A 264 -6.35 0.88 -26.17
N ARG A 265 -6.03 1.78 -27.10
CA ARG A 265 -7.03 2.39 -27.99
C ARG A 265 -7.58 1.30 -28.90
N ALA A 266 -8.85 0.95 -28.72
CA ALA A 266 -9.45 -0.23 -29.33
C ALA A 266 -9.45 -0.18 -30.86
N THR A 267 -9.70 0.99 -31.45
CA THR A 267 -9.73 1.19 -32.92
C THR A 267 -8.41 0.91 -33.61
N THR A 268 -7.29 1.06 -32.91
CA THR A 268 -5.93 0.80 -33.44
C THR A 268 -5.38 -0.55 -33.02
N ALA A 269 -6.12 -1.31 -32.21
CA ALA A 269 -5.67 -2.55 -31.63
C ALA A 269 -6.20 -3.77 -32.37
N SER A 270 -5.47 -4.87 -32.29
CA SER A 270 -5.95 -6.17 -32.73
C SER A 270 -7.05 -6.69 -31.80
N LEU A 271 -7.92 -7.55 -32.35
CA LEU A 271 -8.86 -8.36 -31.57
C LEU A 271 -8.16 -9.00 -30.37
N PRO A 272 -8.78 -9.03 -29.17
CA PRO A 272 -8.24 -9.77 -28.03
C PRO A 272 -7.89 -11.22 -28.41
N PRO A 273 -6.73 -11.75 -27.97
CA PRO A 273 -6.30 -13.10 -28.30
C PRO A 273 -7.32 -14.17 -27.89
N ALA A 274 -7.40 -15.25 -28.67
CA ALA A 274 -8.21 -16.41 -28.30
C ALA A 274 -7.72 -17.01 -26.97
N GLY A 275 -8.66 -17.44 -26.11
CA GLY A 275 -8.36 -17.97 -24.78
C GLY A 275 -8.28 -16.93 -23.67
N SER A 276 -8.28 -15.63 -24.01
CA SER A 276 -8.43 -14.56 -23.01
C SER A 276 -9.83 -14.55 -22.40
N SER A 277 -9.94 -14.12 -21.14
CA SER A 277 -11.24 -13.79 -20.55
C SER A 277 -11.52 -12.30 -20.71
N GLN A 278 -12.79 -11.96 -20.95
CA GLN A 278 -13.20 -10.61 -21.33
C GLN A 278 -14.41 -10.20 -20.52
N VAL A 279 -14.41 -8.96 -20.01
CA VAL A 279 -15.54 -8.41 -19.29
C VAL A 279 -15.68 -6.92 -19.57
N CYS A 280 -16.89 -6.51 -19.93
CA CYS A 280 -17.24 -5.09 -20.00
C CYS A 280 -17.43 -4.54 -18.58
N ARG A 281 -16.76 -3.44 -18.27
CA ARG A 281 -16.90 -2.76 -16.98
C ARG A 281 -17.13 -1.28 -17.20
N THR A 282 -17.96 -0.70 -16.34
CA THR A 282 -18.00 0.76 -16.20
C THR A 282 -16.71 1.22 -15.54
N TYR A 283 -15.90 1.97 -16.27
CA TYR A 283 -14.78 2.69 -15.69
C TYR A 283 -15.29 4.05 -15.25
N MET A 284 -15.30 4.29 -13.93
CA MET A 284 -15.66 5.59 -13.36
C MET A 284 -14.38 6.36 -13.11
N HIS A 285 -14.23 7.50 -13.81
CA HIS A 285 -13.24 8.50 -13.44
C HIS A 285 -13.96 9.79 -13.10
N THR A 286 -13.52 10.45 -12.02
CA THR A 286 -14.09 11.70 -11.50
C THR A 286 -14.13 12.83 -12.52
N VAL A 287 -13.35 12.74 -13.61
CA VAL A 287 -13.22 13.80 -14.62
C VAL A 287 -14.05 13.53 -15.89
N SER A 288 -14.42 12.29 -16.20
CA SER A 288 -14.96 11.92 -17.53
C SER A 288 -16.36 11.30 -17.55
N GLY A 289 -16.95 11.02 -16.37
CA GLY A 289 -18.21 10.28 -16.28
C GLY A 289 -18.00 8.76 -16.38
N SER A 290 -19.11 8.02 -16.48
CA SER A 290 -19.14 6.56 -16.60
C SER A 290 -19.07 6.13 -18.06
N GLU A 291 -18.03 5.38 -18.43
CA GLU A 291 -17.96 4.74 -19.75
C GLU A 291 -17.67 3.25 -19.63
N GLN A 292 -18.13 2.49 -20.62
CA GLN A 292 -17.85 1.06 -20.70
C GLN A 292 -16.49 0.83 -21.36
N VAL A 293 -15.61 0.14 -20.64
CA VAL A 293 -14.33 -0.35 -21.17
C VAL A 293 -14.33 -1.87 -21.22
N LEU A 294 -13.55 -2.44 -22.12
CA LEU A 294 -13.35 -3.88 -22.19
C LEU A 294 -12.08 -4.26 -21.42
N VAL A 295 -12.24 -4.93 -20.28
CA VAL A 295 -11.13 -5.51 -19.53
C VAL A 295 -10.86 -6.91 -20.08
N VAL A 296 -9.65 -7.14 -20.56
CA VAL A 296 -9.20 -8.42 -21.11
C VAL A 296 -8.11 -8.97 -20.20
N ASN A 297 -8.32 -10.15 -19.61
CA ASN A 297 -7.25 -10.90 -18.97
C ASN A 297 -6.65 -11.86 -19.99
N LEU A 298 -5.38 -11.62 -20.35
CA LEU A 298 -4.66 -12.42 -21.33
C LEU A 298 -4.34 -13.83 -20.84
N HIS A 299 -4.29 -14.01 -19.52
CA HIS A 299 -3.91 -15.25 -18.86
C HIS A 299 -4.88 -15.56 -17.70
N PRO A 300 -6.12 -15.99 -18.00
CA PRO A 300 -7.12 -16.30 -16.99
C PRO A 300 -6.73 -17.47 -16.05
N GLU A 301 -5.76 -18.29 -16.45
CA GLU A 301 -5.21 -19.39 -15.65
C GLU A 301 -4.27 -18.94 -14.53
N ARG A 302 -3.74 -17.71 -14.60
CA ARG A 302 -2.80 -17.17 -13.61
C ARG A 302 -3.55 -16.69 -12.37
N PHE A 303 -2.97 -16.93 -11.20
CA PHE A 303 -3.50 -16.48 -9.92
C PHE A 303 -3.52 -14.93 -9.85
N CYS A 304 -2.42 -14.30 -10.27
CA CYS A 304 -2.28 -12.86 -10.28
C CYS A 304 -2.90 -12.24 -11.53
N THR A 305 -4.18 -11.89 -11.46
CA THR A 305 -4.92 -11.42 -12.64
C THR A 305 -4.57 -9.99 -13.08
N THR A 306 -4.39 -9.04 -12.15
CA THR A 306 -4.14 -7.61 -12.48
C THR A 306 -2.96 -7.37 -13.45
N PRO A 307 -1.75 -7.93 -13.26
CA PRO A 307 -0.64 -7.68 -14.19
C PRO A 307 -0.90 -8.23 -15.61
N ASN A 308 -1.82 -9.19 -15.75
CA ASN A 308 -2.18 -9.81 -17.02
C ASN A 308 -3.39 -9.14 -17.71
N GLN A 309 -3.92 -8.05 -17.13
CA GLN A 309 -5.05 -7.32 -17.67
C GLN A 309 -4.63 -6.18 -18.62
N VAL A 310 -5.35 -6.08 -19.73
CA VAL A 310 -5.32 -4.97 -20.67
C VAL A 310 -6.72 -4.35 -20.70
N VAL A 311 -6.81 -3.03 -20.71
CA VAL A 311 -8.08 -2.32 -20.83
C VAL A 311 -8.16 -1.70 -22.22
N TYR A 312 -9.06 -2.22 -23.03
CA TYR A 312 -9.38 -1.60 -24.30
C TYR A 312 -10.41 -0.51 -24.07
N SER A 313 -10.22 0.63 -24.70
CA SER A 313 -11.10 1.80 -24.60
C SER A 313 -11.36 2.45 -25.96
N LEU A 314 -12.53 3.10 -26.07
CA LEU A 314 -12.94 3.94 -27.20
C LEU A 314 -12.67 5.43 -26.98
N ARG A 315 -12.31 5.86 -25.77
CA ARG A 315 -11.95 7.26 -25.47
C ARG A 315 -10.71 7.36 -24.58
N ASP A 316 -9.92 8.41 -24.77
CA ASP A 316 -8.86 8.76 -23.84
C ASP A 316 -9.45 9.41 -22.58
N TYR A 317 -9.61 8.63 -21.52
CA TYR A 317 -10.09 9.13 -20.24
C TYR A 317 -9.09 10.03 -19.49
N TRP A 318 -7.83 10.08 -19.90
CA TRP A 318 -6.77 10.80 -19.16
C TRP A 318 -6.67 12.25 -19.60
N ASN A 319 -6.67 12.50 -20.90
CA ASN A 319 -6.46 13.83 -21.47
C ASN A 319 -7.38 14.13 -22.66
N GLY A 320 -8.28 13.21 -23.02
CA GLY A 320 -9.23 13.40 -24.12
C GLY A 320 -8.58 13.50 -25.50
N THR A 321 -7.34 13.04 -25.68
CA THR A 321 -6.64 13.18 -26.98
C THR A 321 -7.27 12.41 -28.13
N TRP A 322 -8.10 11.41 -27.83
CA TRP A 322 -8.87 10.66 -28.83
C TRP A 322 -10.24 10.26 -28.28
N ASP A 323 -11.21 10.18 -29.18
CA ASP A 323 -12.58 9.73 -28.91
C ASP A 323 -13.14 9.07 -30.19
N ASP A 324 -13.25 7.75 -30.15
CA ASP A 324 -13.68 6.91 -31.26
C ASP A 324 -15.06 6.29 -31.02
N ARG A 325 -15.84 6.82 -30.06
CA ARG A 325 -17.17 6.29 -29.74
C ARG A 325 -18.12 6.32 -30.95
N ALA A 326 -17.91 7.22 -31.90
CA ALA A 326 -18.69 7.27 -33.15
C ALA A 326 -18.37 6.13 -34.14
N ALA A 327 -17.22 5.46 -34.00
CA ALA A 327 -16.74 4.43 -34.91
C ALA A 327 -15.97 3.32 -34.16
N PRO A 328 -16.63 2.56 -33.27
CA PRO A 328 -15.99 1.45 -32.58
C PRO A 328 -15.53 0.37 -33.59
N PRO A 329 -14.46 -0.39 -33.29
CA PRO A 329 -14.06 -1.50 -34.15
C PRO A 329 -15.14 -2.59 -34.16
N ALA A 330 -15.25 -3.31 -35.27
CA ALA A 330 -16.32 -4.30 -35.48
C ALA A 330 -16.35 -5.43 -34.43
N TRP A 331 -15.24 -5.68 -33.74
CA TRP A 331 -15.15 -6.69 -32.69
C TRP A 331 -15.52 -6.18 -31.30
N TRP A 332 -15.78 -4.88 -31.12
CA TRP A 332 -16.05 -4.28 -29.82
C TRP A 332 -17.34 -4.83 -29.20
N PRO A 333 -17.28 -5.45 -28.00
CA PRO A 333 -18.43 -6.14 -27.43
C PRO A 333 -19.24 -5.29 -26.45
N CYS A 334 -18.71 -4.14 -26.00
CA CYS A 334 -19.33 -3.35 -24.93
C CYS A 334 -20.29 -2.30 -25.45
N THR A 335 -21.32 -1.98 -24.66
CA THR A 335 -22.26 -0.89 -24.98
C THR A 335 -21.49 0.42 -25.16
N VAL A 336 -21.76 1.11 -26.27
CA VAL A 336 -21.16 2.42 -26.54
C VAL A 336 -22.09 3.51 -26.04
N THR A 337 -21.63 4.29 -25.06
CA THR A 337 -22.33 5.50 -24.65
C THR A 337 -22.13 6.56 -25.73
N ALA A 338 -23.23 7.15 -26.22
CA ALA A 338 -23.16 8.22 -27.22
C ALA A 338 -22.31 9.41 -26.72
N PRO A 339 -21.67 10.18 -27.64
CA PRO A 339 -20.75 11.26 -27.32
C PRO A 339 -21.18 12.24 -26.23
#